data_AF-A0A523NCI2-F1
#
_entry.id   AF-A0A523NCI2-F1
#
_cell.length_a   1.000
_cell.length_b   1.000
_cell.length_c   1.000
_cell.angle_alpha   90.00
_cell.angle_beta   90.00
_cell.angle_gamma   90.00
#
_symmetry.space_group_name_H-M   'P 1'
#
loop_
_entity.id
_entity.type
_entity.pdbx_description
1 polymer ?
#
loop_
_entity_poly.entity_id
_entity_poly.type
_entity_poly.pdbx_seq_one_letter_code
_entity_poly.pdbx_strand_id
1 'polypeptide(L)'
;MKVSGFTLVRNGVKYFYPFREAIESILPLCDEVIVNVGYSDDNTLKVVESIKSNKIKIVKRTWDMSLREGGKLLSIETNAALNECKGDWCFYIQADEVMHERYIPTVKAAMEEYLLNDKVEGLRFRYKHFYGSYDYYQDNYRNWYIKEVRVIKNHRNIVSWGDAMDFRHKDTLPVRAVDIDAEIYHYGWVRPPETLMMKRLDFHKLYHTDEEVSEFSAATTNYDDLGNLKKFSDTHPAVMEERVEMCNWDFDAKLNEQNPDWIRKILIFLYPVIKRLKKLR
;
A
#
# COMPACT_ATOMS: atom_id res chain seq x y z
N MET A 1 -3.83 24.23 11.11
CA MET A 1 -3.65 22.78 10.92
C MET A 1 -2.28 22.55 10.29
N LYS A 2 -1.48 21.65 10.86
CA LYS A 2 -0.24 21.15 10.28
C LYS A 2 -0.37 19.67 9.93
N VAL A 3 0.25 19.24 8.84
CA VAL A 3 0.18 17.85 8.37
C VAL A 3 1.59 17.30 8.16
N SER A 4 1.90 16.18 8.81
CA SER A 4 3.11 15.40 8.53
C SER A 4 2.75 14.25 7.60
N GLY A 5 3.39 14.15 6.44
CA GLY A 5 3.41 12.91 5.67
C GLY A 5 4.45 11.97 6.26
N PHE A 6 4.27 10.66 6.11
CA PHE A 6 5.32 9.71 6.44
C PHE A 6 5.21 8.42 5.64
N THR A 7 6.37 7.80 5.42
CA THR A 7 6.51 6.54 4.71
C THR A 7 7.80 5.84 5.10
N LEU A 8 7.96 4.60 4.64
CA LEU A 8 9.20 3.85 4.72
C LEU A 8 9.49 3.14 3.39
N VAL A 9 10.76 2.97 3.08
CA VAL A 9 11.19 2.25 1.88
C VAL A 9 12.54 1.58 2.10
N ARG A 10 12.66 0.34 1.60
CA ARG A 10 13.92 -0.40 1.46
C ARG A 10 13.87 -1.19 0.18
N ASN A 11 14.96 -1.18 -0.60
CA ASN A 11 15.05 -1.85 -1.90
C ASN A 11 13.90 -1.45 -2.85
N GLY A 12 13.53 -0.16 -2.80
CA GLY A 12 12.48 0.48 -3.58
C GLY A 12 12.66 0.29 -5.09
N VAL A 13 13.88 0.49 -5.57
CA VAL A 13 14.23 0.40 -7.00
C VAL A 13 14.26 -1.07 -7.44
N LYS A 14 14.96 -1.92 -6.68
CA LYS A 14 15.11 -3.36 -6.95
C LYS A 14 13.77 -4.04 -7.10
N TYR A 15 12.80 -3.70 -6.24
CA TYR A 15 11.46 -4.28 -6.27
C TYR A 15 10.47 -3.46 -7.09
N PHE A 16 10.88 -2.43 -7.81
CA PHE A 16 10.02 -1.61 -8.67
C PHE A 16 8.82 -0.99 -7.94
N TYR A 17 9.04 -0.51 -6.71
CA TYR A 17 8.03 0.24 -5.98
C TYR A 17 7.88 1.66 -6.56
N PRO A 18 6.64 2.20 -6.70
CA PRO A 18 6.38 3.60 -7.04
C PRO A 18 6.55 4.54 -5.83
N PHE A 19 7.64 4.39 -5.06
CA PHE A 19 7.81 5.12 -3.81
C PHE A 19 8.09 6.62 -3.99
N ARG A 20 8.65 7.01 -5.14
CA ARG A 20 8.85 8.42 -5.50
C ARG A 20 7.49 9.09 -5.69
N GLU A 21 6.64 8.43 -6.45
CA GLU A 21 5.29 8.84 -6.80
C GLU A 21 4.38 8.83 -5.57
N ALA A 22 4.54 7.83 -4.69
CA ALA A 22 3.88 7.77 -3.39
C ALA A 22 4.15 9.04 -2.56
N ILE A 23 5.44 9.40 -2.39
CA ILE A 23 5.87 10.60 -1.67
C ILE A 23 5.34 11.87 -2.35
N GLU A 24 5.52 11.98 -3.67
CA GLU A 24 5.10 13.15 -4.44
C GLU A 24 3.58 13.36 -4.41
N SER A 25 2.79 12.29 -4.33
CA SER A 25 1.32 12.38 -4.30
C SER A 25 0.75 13.03 -3.02
N ILE A 26 1.43 12.89 -1.88
CA ILE A 26 0.98 13.47 -0.61
C ILE A 26 1.68 14.81 -0.28
N LEU A 27 2.83 15.10 -0.90
CA LEU A 27 3.60 16.34 -0.69
C LEU A 27 2.77 17.65 -0.72
N PRO A 28 1.75 17.80 -1.60
CA PRO A 28 0.92 19.00 -1.62
C PRO A 28 0.08 19.21 -0.34
N LEU A 29 -0.26 18.14 0.38
CA LEU A 29 -1.03 18.20 1.63
C LEU A 29 -0.17 18.42 2.86
N CYS A 30 1.13 18.13 2.78
CA CYS A 30 2.01 18.07 3.93
C CYS A 30 2.81 19.36 4.14
N ASP A 31 3.10 19.67 5.41
CA ASP A 31 4.10 20.68 5.83
C ASP A 31 5.49 20.06 5.95
N GLU A 32 5.57 18.78 6.29
CA GLU A 32 6.79 17.96 6.28
C GLU A 32 6.46 16.54 5.83
N VAL A 33 7.43 15.82 5.26
CA VAL A 33 7.29 14.40 4.95
C VAL A 33 8.49 13.64 5.51
N ILE A 34 8.24 12.72 6.44
CA ILE A 34 9.26 11.87 7.04
C ILE A 34 9.42 10.60 6.19
N VAL A 35 10.60 10.38 5.64
CA VAL A 35 10.89 9.20 4.83
C VAL A 35 11.92 8.34 5.56
N ASN A 36 11.46 7.23 6.14
CA ASN A 36 12.35 6.24 6.73
C ASN A 36 12.95 5.35 5.62
N VAL A 37 14.23 5.59 5.32
CA VAL A 37 14.96 4.83 4.30
C VAL A 37 15.81 3.78 4.98
N GLY A 38 15.42 2.51 4.81
CA GLY A 38 16.22 1.37 5.22
C GLY A 38 17.47 1.26 4.35
N TYR A 39 18.61 0.85 4.94
CA TYR A 39 19.80 0.51 4.14
C TYR A 39 19.43 -0.52 3.07
N SER A 40 19.65 -0.11 1.81
CA SER A 40 19.22 -0.81 0.61
C SER A 40 20.42 -1.20 -0.23
N ASP A 41 20.27 -2.29 -0.99
CA ASP A 41 21.29 -2.81 -1.91
C ASP A 41 21.19 -2.19 -3.32
N ASP A 42 20.40 -1.12 -3.44
CA ASP A 42 20.08 -0.41 -4.68
C ASP A 42 20.16 1.12 -4.50
N ASN A 43 19.76 1.88 -5.51
CA ASN A 43 19.79 3.34 -5.49
C ASN A 43 18.58 3.98 -4.78
N THR A 44 17.81 3.26 -3.94
CA THR A 44 16.60 3.79 -3.27
C THR A 44 16.86 5.12 -2.57
N LEU A 45 17.93 5.21 -1.77
CA LEU A 45 18.27 6.44 -1.06
C LEU A 45 18.50 7.61 -2.01
N LYS A 46 19.23 7.40 -3.11
CA LYS A 46 19.51 8.44 -4.09
C LYS A 46 18.24 8.93 -4.78
N VAL A 47 17.29 8.04 -5.05
CA VAL A 47 15.99 8.42 -5.62
C VAL A 47 15.21 9.30 -4.65
N VAL A 48 15.16 8.94 -3.35
CA VAL A 48 14.52 9.80 -2.33
C VAL A 48 15.22 11.16 -2.23
N GLU A 49 16.55 11.17 -2.21
CA GLU A 49 17.35 12.41 -2.18
C GLU A 49 17.15 13.27 -3.44
N SER A 50 16.72 12.68 -4.57
CA SER A 50 16.44 13.40 -5.82
C SER A 50 15.10 14.13 -5.83
N ILE A 51 14.18 13.85 -4.90
CA ILE A 51 12.88 14.49 -4.83
C ILE A 51 13.07 15.93 -4.36
N LYS A 52 12.79 16.90 -5.24
CA LYS A 52 13.07 18.32 -5.00
C LYS A 52 12.02 18.95 -4.08
N SER A 53 12.14 18.75 -2.77
CA SER A 53 11.27 19.37 -1.78
C SER A 53 12.00 19.61 -0.46
N ASN A 54 11.94 20.84 0.06
CA ASN A 54 12.46 21.20 1.38
C ASN A 54 11.59 20.66 2.54
N LYS A 55 10.43 20.07 2.24
CA LYS A 55 9.53 19.44 3.22
C LYS A 55 9.99 18.03 3.61
N ILE A 56 10.81 17.39 2.78
CA ILE A 56 11.22 15.99 2.99
C ILE A 56 12.33 15.93 4.04
N LYS A 57 12.17 15.03 5.01
CA LYS A 57 13.16 14.68 6.03
C LYS A 57 13.46 13.19 5.93
N ILE A 58 14.69 12.87 5.58
CA ILE A 58 15.14 11.50 5.40
C ILE A 58 15.71 10.98 6.73
N VAL A 59 15.16 9.87 7.21
CA VAL A 59 15.66 9.13 8.38
C VAL A 59 16.28 7.84 7.88
N LYS A 60 17.62 7.73 7.95
CA LYS A 60 18.35 6.52 7.50
C LYS A 60 18.40 5.51 8.65
N ARG A 61 17.97 4.26 8.43
CA ARG A 61 17.92 3.23 9.48
C ARG A 61 18.45 1.88 9.03
N THR A 62 19.09 1.17 9.95
CA THR A 62 19.41 -0.25 9.79
C THR A 62 18.23 -1.04 10.32
N TRP A 63 17.55 -1.76 9.42
CA TRP A 63 16.39 -2.57 9.77
C TRP A 63 16.84 -3.91 10.35
N ASP A 64 16.26 -4.28 11.48
CA ASP A 64 16.51 -5.58 12.09
C ASP A 64 15.76 -6.68 11.33
N MET A 65 16.47 -7.31 10.40
CA MET A 65 15.92 -8.34 9.53
C MET A 65 15.50 -9.62 10.26
N SER A 66 15.85 -9.77 11.55
CA SER A 66 15.35 -10.89 12.37
C SER A 66 13.87 -10.72 12.76
N LEU A 67 13.33 -9.49 12.74
CA LEU A 67 11.96 -9.16 13.16
C LEU A 67 10.93 -9.22 12.02
N ARG A 68 11.26 -9.91 10.91
CA ARG A 68 10.43 -9.95 9.70
C ARG A 68 9.13 -10.76 9.83
N GLU A 69 9.01 -11.62 10.85
CA GLU A 69 7.83 -12.47 11.04
C GLU A 69 6.54 -11.63 11.18
N GLY A 70 5.49 -12.02 10.45
CA GLY A 70 4.18 -11.38 10.51
C GLY A 70 4.15 -9.90 10.11
N GLY A 71 5.16 -9.40 9.38
CA GLY A 71 5.26 -8.00 8.98
C GLY A 71 5.62 -7.04 10.12
N LYS A 72 5.98 -7.57 11.31
CA LYS A 72 6.32 -6.79 12.51
C LYS A 72 7.43 -5.76 12.28
N LEU A 73 8.42 -6.10 11.46
CA LEU A 73 9.47 -5.15 11.06
C LEU A 73 8.89 -3.89 10.40
N LEU A 74 7.91 -4.05 9.50
CA LEU A 74 7.30 -2.91 8.80
C LEU A 74 6.57 -1.99 9.77
N SER A 75 5.85 -2.54 10.75
CA SER A 75 5.16 -1.71 11.75
C SER A 75 6.14 -1.01 12.69
N ILE A 76 7.25 -1.66 13.08
CA ILE A 76 8.32 -1.02 13.86
C ILE A 76 8.92 0.18 13.10
N GLU A 77 9.25 -0.01 11.83
CA GLU A 77 9.88 1.03 11.01
C GLU A 77 8.88 2.13 10.58
N THR A 78 7.60 1.79 10.44
CA THR A 78 6.51 2.76 10.28
C THR A 78 6.37 3.62 11.53
N ASN A 79 6.38 2.99 12.71
CA ASN A 79 6.32 3.70 13.99
C ASN A 79 7.55 4.60 14.20
N ALA A 80 8.73 4.19 13.74
CA ALA A 80 9.93 5.03 13.78
C ALA A 80 9.75 6.32 12.96
N ALA A 81 9.14 6.24 11.77
CA ALA A 81 8.81 7.42 10.96
C ALA A 81 7.69 8.27 11.59
N LEU A 82 6.65 7.62 12.11
CA LEU A 82 5.53 8.29 12.78
C LEU A 82 5.99 9.11 13.99
N ASN A 83 6.94 8.59 14.78
CA ASN A 83 7.45 9.27 15.98
C ASN A 83 8.19 10.59 15.67
N GLU A 84 8.64 10.80 14.43
CA GLU A 84 9.29 12.04 13.98
C GLU A 84 8.29 13.10 13.48
N CYS A 85 7.02 12.72 13.29
CA CYS A 85 5.96 13.60 12.80
C CYS A 85 5.56 14.66 13.85
N LYS A 86 5.40 15.91 13.41
CA LYS A 86 5.08 17.07 14.26
C LYS A 86 3.75 17.75 13.93
N GLY A 87 3.05 17.30 12.90
CA GLY A 87 1.75 17.81 12.48
C GLY A 87 0.63 17.44 13.43
N ASP A 88 -0.53 18.09 13.27
CA ASP A 88 -1.77 17.72 13.94
C ASP A 88 -2.32 16.40 13.37
N TRP A 89 -2.13 16.21 12.06
CA TRP A 89 -2.44 15.01 11.30
C TRP A 89 -1.17 14.36 10.75
N CYS A 90 -1.15 13.03 10.71
CA CYS A 90 -0.11 12.23 10.08
C CYS A 90 -0.71 11.44 8.90
N PHE A 91 -0.26 11.72 7.68
CA PHE A 91 -0.64 11.00 6.46
C PHE A 91 0.40 9.91 6.18
N TYR A 92 0.04 8.66 6.41
CA TYR A 92 0.82 7.49 6.00
C TYR A 92 0.56 7.14 4.54
N ILE A 93 1.61 6.92 3.75
CA ILE A 93 1.50 6.36 2.40
C ILE A 93 2.51 5.21 2.27
N GLN A 94 2.07 4.03 1.82
CA GLN A 94 3.00 2.92 1.57
C GLN A 94 3.79 3.12 0.26
N ALA A 95 4.93 2.45 0.13
CA ALA A 95 5.83 2.60 -1.03
C ALA A 95 5.21 2.15 -2.37
N ASP A 96 4.12 1.37 -2.34
CA ASP A 96 3.31 0.95 -3.49
C ASP A 96 1.94 1.64 -3.57
N GLU A 97 1.70 2.69 -2.79
CA GLU A 97 0.45 3.43 -2.79
C GLU A 97 0.64 4.83 -3.35
N VAL A 98 -0.36 5.33 -4.07
CA VAL A 98 -0.38 6.71 -4.59
C VAL A 98 -1.79 7.27 -4.42
N MET A 99 -1.90 8.50 -3.92
CA MET A 99 -3.17 9.22 -3.88
C MET A 99 -3.34 10.02 -5.16
N HIS A 100 -4.50 9.93 -5.81
CA HIS A 100 -4.79 10.79 -6.96
C HIS A 100 -4.96 12.24 -6.51
N GLU A 101 -4.30 13.18 -7.18
CA GLU A 101 -4.28 14.62 -6.90
C GLU A 101 -5.69 15.24 -6.83
N ARG A 102 -6.68 14.65 -7.51
CA ARG A 102 -8.10 15.07 -7.43
C ARG A 102 -8.67 14.99 -6.01
N TYR A 103 -8.10 14.16 -5.14
CA TYR A 103 -8.55 14.00 -3.76
C TYR A 103 -7.90 14.99 -2.79
N ILE A 104 -6.90 15.78 -3.21
CA ILE A 104 -6.26 16.79 -2.36
C ILE A 104 -7.29 17.72 -1.70
N PRO A 105 -8.27 18.33 -2.42
CA PRO A 105 -9.26 19.19 -1.79
C PRO A 105 -10.13 18.45 -0.78
N THR A 106 -10.59 17.24 -1.11
CA THR A 106 -11.46 16.42 -0.24
C THR A 106 -10.76 16.03 1.05
N VAL A 107 -9.51 15.56 0.97
CA VAL A 107 -8.72 15.14 2.13
C VAL A 107 -8.41 16.34 3.02
N LYS A 108 -8.03 17.47 2.42
CA LYS A 108 -7.77 18.71 3.17
C LYS A 108 -9.01 19.19 3.93
N ALA A 109 -10.16 19.23 3.26
CA ALA A 109 -11.43 19.64 3.88
C ALA A 109 -11.81 18.71 5.05
N ALA A 110 -11.66 17.39 4.89
CA ALA A 110 -11.93 16.44 5.96
C ALA A 110 -10.98 16.61 7.16
N MET A 111 -9.68 16.83 6.92
CA MET A 111 -8.72 17.10 8.00
C MET A 111 -9.08 18.39 8.76
N GLU A 112 -9.55 19.43 8.06
CA GLU A 112 -9.98 20.69 8.66
C GLU A 112 -11.28 20.52 9.47
N GLU A 113 -12.27 19.82 8.92
CA GLU A 113 -13.56 19.53 9.55
C GLU A 113 -13.38 18.76 10.88
N TYR A 114 -12.55 17.71 10.87
CA TYR A 114 -12.38 16.83 12.02
C TYR A 114 -11.26 17.23 12.97
N LEU A 115 -10.54 18.32 12.70
CA LEU A 115 -9.38 18.76 13.48
C LEU A 115 -9.69 18.84 14.98
N LEU A 116 -10.78 19.52 15.34
CA LEU A 116 -11.19 19.75 16.74
C LEU A 116 -12.18 18.71 17.28
N ASN A 117 -12.48 17.66 16.50
CA ASN A 117 -13.42 16.61 16.92
C ASN A 117 -12.67 15.40 17.49
N ASP A 118 -12.57 15.29 18.82
CA ASP A 118 -11.85 14.19 19.50
C ASP A 118 -12.50 12.81 19.37
N LYS A 119 -13.73 12.75 18.83
CA LYS A 119 -14.38 11.48 18.50
C LYS A 119 -13.82 10.87 17.21
N VAL A 120 -13.16 11.67 16.38
CA VAL A 120 -12.55 11.26 15.11
C VAL A 120 -11.04 11.34 15.22
N GLU A 121 -10.40 10.19 15.04
CA GLU A 121 -8.95 10.00 15.18
C GLU A 121 -8.27 9.66 13.86
N GLY A 122 -9.04 9.37 12.80
CA GLY A 122 -8.48 9.08 11.49
C GLY A 122 -9.45 9.26 10.33
N LEU A 123 -8.90 9.30 9.13
CA LEU A 123 -9.65 9.34 7.88
C LEU A 123 -9.38 8.04 7.11
N ARG A 124 -10.47 7.38 6.72
CA ARG A 124 -10.45 6.10 6.04
C ARG A 124 -10.77 6.29 4.56
N PHE A 125 -9.87 5.79 3.73
CA PHE A 125 -9.89 5.92 2.27
C PHE A 125 -10.43 4.64 1.66
N ARG A 126 -11.05 4.74 0.48
CA ARG A 126 -11.32 3.57 -0.36
C ARG A 126 -10.05 3.13 -1.09
N TYR A 127 -10.01 1.87 -1.53
CA TYR A 127 -8.86 1.28 -2.20
C TYR A 127 -9.17 0.81 -3.61
N LYS A 128 -8.20 1.01 -4.49
CA LYS A 128 -8.17 0.42 -5.82
C LYS A 128 -6.85 -0.33 -6.00
N HIS A 129 -6.92 -1.65 -5.97
CA HIS A 129 -5.75 -2.53 -6.08
C HIS A 129 -5.48 -2.88 -7.53
N PHE A 130 -4.49 -2.23 -8.13
CA PHE A 130 -4.07 -2.56 -9.48
C PHE A 130 -3.30 -3.88 -9.52
N TYR A 131 -3.44 -4.63 -10.61
CA TYR A 131 -2.96 -5.99 -10.71
C TYR A 131 -2.53 -6.35 -12.12
N GLY A 132 -1.30 -6.85 -12.27
CA GLY A 132 -0.73 -7.28 -13.54
C GLY A 132 -0.21 -6.12 -14.39
N SER A 133 -1.09 -5.20 -14.76
CA SER A 133 -0.75 -3.94 -15.44
C SER A 133 -1.44 -2.76 -14.79
N TYR A 134 -1.19 -1.57 -15.31
CA TYR A 134 -1.87 -0.34 -14.89
C TYR A 134 -3.35 -0.31 -15.35
N ASP A 135 -3.75 -1.16 -16.29
CA ASP A 135 -5.10 -1.14 -16.88
C ASP A 135 -6.13 -1.96 -16.10
N TYR A 136 -5.72 -2.75 -15.10
CA TYR A 136 -6.62 -3.65 -14.40
C TYR A 136 -6.52 -3.53 -12.90
N TYR A 137 -7.66 -3.71 -12.23
CA TYR A 137 -7.73 -3.72 -10.78
C TYR A 137 -8.59 -4.87 -10.26
N GLN A 138 -8.29 -5.31 -9.04
CA GLN A 138 -9.04 -6.31 -8.30
C GLN A 138 -10.30 -5.73 -7.68
N ASP A 139 -11.42 -6.41 -7.86
CA ASP A 139 -12.70 -6.02 -7.25
C ASP A 139 -13.28 -7.09 -6.30
N ASN A 140 -12.48 -8.10 -5.94
CA ASN A 140 -12.84 -9.07 -4.92
C ASN A 140 -12.60 -8.49 -3.51
N TYR A 141 -13.63 -7.86 -2.96
CA TYR A 141 -13.62 -7.23 -1.64
C TYR A 141 -13.41 -8.18 -0.45
N ARG A 142 -13.33 -9.51 -0.67
CA ARG A 142 -13.02 -10.48 0.40
C ARG A 142 -11.55 -10.86 0.47
N ASN A 143 -10.87 -10.85 -0.67
CA ASN A 143 -9.44 -11.10 -0.74
C ASN A 143 -8.64 -9.79 -0.63
N TRP A 144 -9.26 -8.69 -1.05
CA TRP A 144 -8.66 -7.37 -1.12
C TRP A 144 -9.45 -6.42 -0.23
N TYR A 145 -8.77 -5.75 0.69
CA TYR A 145 -9.42 -4.79 1.56
C TYR A 145 -9.89 -3.59 0.74
N ILE A 146 -11.09 -3.10 1.00
CA ILE A 146 -11.67 -2.01 0.17
C ILE A 146 -11.50 -0.64 0.80
N LYS A 147 -11.08 -0.60 2.08
CA LYS A 147 -10.94 0.62 2.85
C LYS A 147 -9.84 0.47 3.88
N GLU A 148 -9.05 1.52 4.08
CA GLU A 148 -8.03 1.55 5.13
C GLU A 148 -7.74 2.99 5.60
N VAL A 149 -7.34 3.14 6.86
CA VAL A 149 -6.96 4.41 7.48
C VAL A 149 -5.58 4.82 6.99
N ARG A 150 -5.48 6.02 6.40
CA ARG A 150 -4.20 6.57 5.93
C ARG A 150 -3.87 7.92 6.52
N VAL A 151 -4.84 8.60 7.11
CA VAL A 151 -4.59 9.82 7.89
C VAL A 151 -5.02 9.53 9.32
N ILE A 152 -4.14 9.80 10.28
CA ILE A 152 -4.41 9.65 11.72
C ILE A 152 -4.08 10.96 12.44
N LYS A 153 -4.77 11.26 13.53
CA LYS A 153 -4.34 12.33 14.43
C LYS A 153 -3.00 11.96 15.04
N ASN A 154 -2.12 12.94 15.23
CA ASN A 154 -0.81 12.73 15.83
C ASN A 154 -0.93 12.56 17.36
N HIS A 155 -1.50 11.44 17.79
CA HIS A 155 -1.63 11.07 19.19
C HIS A 155 -0.60 9.99 19.54
N ARG A 156 0.17 10.18 20.62
CA ARG A 156 1.18 9.20 21.09
C ARG A 156 0.64 7.82 21.48
N ASN A 157 -0.68 7.62 21.40
CA ASN A 157 -1.35 6.36 21.69
C ASN A 157 -1.66 5.58 20.41
N ILE A 158 -1.62 6.19 19.23
CA ILE A 158 -1.86 5.50 17.96
C ILE A 158 -0.52 4.99 17.43
N VAL A 159 -0.49 3.73 17.03
CA VAL A 159 0.69 3.03 16.49
C VAL A 159 0.31 2.27 15.24
N SER A 160 1.25 2.14 14.31
CA SER A 160 1.19 1.18 13.21
C SER A 160 1.19 -0.23 13.78
N TRP A 161 0.31 -1.08 13.25
CA TRP A 161 0.04 -2.42 13.77
C TRP A 161 0.25 -3.51 12.72
N GLY A 162 0.60 -4.72 13.17
CA GLY A 162 0.76 -5.89 12.31
C GLY A 162 1.82 -5.70 11.24
N ASP A 163 1.41 -5.81 9.98
CA ASP A 163 2.22 -5.65 8.76
C ASP A 163 2.34 -4.19 8.29
N ALA A 164 1.98 -3.24 9.16
CA ALA A 164 1.91 -1.81 8.91
C ALA A 164 0.75 -1.32 8.04
N MET A 165 -0.20 -2.19 7.69
CA MET A 165 -1.39 -1.76 6.95
C MET A 165 -2.38 -0.95 7.81
N ASP A 166 -2.53 -1.33 9.09
CA ASP A 166 -3.55 -0.82 10.02
C ASP A 166 -2.91 0.05 11.14
N PHE A 167 -3.73 0.90 11.76
CA PHE A 167 -3.37 1.70 12.93
C PHE A 167 -4.28 1.36 14.11
N ARG A 168 -3.66 1.22 15.29
CA ARG A 168 -4.38 0.91 16.53
C ARG A 168 -3.89 1.75 17.67
N HIS A 169 -4.72 1.84 18.70
CA HIS A 169 -4.26 2.27 20.01
C HIS A 169 -3.23 1.26 20.57
N LYS A 170 -2.36 1.70 21.48
CA LYS A 170 -1.36 0.83 22.13
C LYS A 170 -1.97 -0.33 22.91
N ASP A 171 -3.20 -0.16 23.38
CA ASP A 171 -4.02 -1.20 24.01
C ASP A 171 -4.74 -2.11 22.99
N THR A 172 -4.40 -2.00 21.70
CA THR A 172 -4.90 -2.77 20.55
C THR A 172 -6.30 -2.43 20.06
N LEU A 173 -6.94 -1.40 20.62
CA LEU A 173 -8.24 -0.94 20.15
C LEU A 173 -8.12 -0.28 18.76
N PRO A 174 -9.11 -0.46 17.86
CA PRO A 174 -9.12 0.22 16.57
C PRO A 174 -9.21 1.74 16.69
N VAL A 175 -8.56 2.46 15.77
CA VAL A 175 -8.70 3.92 15.64
C VAL A 175 -10.12 4.29 15.21
N ARG A 176 -10.70 5.33 15.82
CA ARG A 176 -12.02 5.85 15.44
C ARG A 176 -11.93 6.69 14.17
N ALA A 177 -12.00 6.02 13.02
CA ALA A 177 -11.90 6.68 11.73
C ALA A 177 -13.27 6.92 11.07
N VAL A 178 -13.36 7.99 10.28
CA VAL A 178 -14.51 8.29 9.41
C VAL A 178 -14.18 8.01 7.95
N ASP A 179 -15.17 7.57 7.18
CA ASP A 179 -15.02 7.39 5.73
C ASP A 179 -15.03 8.75 5.04
N ILE A 180 -14.09 8.95 4.12
CA ILE A 180 -14.05 10.13 3.25
C ILE A 180 -14.21 9.74 1.79
N ASP A 181 -14.62 10.69 0.95
CA ASP A 181 -14.76 10.47 -0.49
C ASP A 181 -13.41 10.59 -1.23
N ALA A 182 -12.46 9.75 -0.84
CA ALA A 182 -11.13 9.69 -1.43
C ALA A 182 -10.66 8.23 -1.59
N GLU A 183 -9.79 8.02 -2.59
CA GLU A 183 -9.23 6.71 -2.92
C GLU A 183 -7.70 6.72 -2.91
N ILE A 184 -7.13 5.61 -2.43
CA ILE A 184 -5.73 5.25 -2.59
C ILE A 184 -5.61 4.22 -3.69
N TYR A 185 -4.72 4.48 -4.64
CA TYR A 185 -4.40 3.57 -5.71
C TYR A 185 -3.18 2.75 -5.29
N HIS A 186 -3.36 1.45 -5.16
CA HIS A 186 -2.34 0.53 -4.65
C HIS A 186 -1.82 -0.32 -5.81
N TYR A 187 -0.53 -0.17 -6.13
CA TYR A 187 0.19 -0.80 -7.23
C TYR A 187 1.05 -1.98 -6.78
N GLY A 188 0.70 -2.64 -5.67
CA GLY A 188 1.49 -3.71 -5.08
C GLY A 188 1.80 -4.86 -6.04
N TRP A 189 0.91 -5.10 -7.01
CA TRP A 189 0.95 -6.19 -7.99
C TRP A 189 1.17 -5.73 -9.45
N VAL A 190 1.56 -4.46 -9.66
CA VAL A 190 1.89 -3.93 -10.99
C VAL A 190 3.39 -3.74 -11.09
N ARG A 191 4.07 -4.75 -11.65
CA ARG A 191 5.53 -4.79 -11.80
C ARG A 191 5.89 -5.61 -13.03
N PRO A 192 7.08 -5.40 -13.63
CA PRO A 192 7.62 -6.31 -14.63
C PRO A 192 7.58 -7.75 -14.12
N PRO A 193 7.17 -8.74 -14.94
CA PRO A 193 6.96 -10.12 -14.49
C PRO A 193 8.20 -10.73 -13.80
N GLU A 194 9.39 -10.47 -14.32
CA GLU A 194 10.65 -10.93 -13.73
C GLU A 194 10.89 -10.32 -12.33
N THR A 195 10.59 -9.04 -12.16
CA THR A 195 10.72 -8.35 -10.87
C THR A 195 9.69 -8.86 -9.86
N LEU A 196 8.46 -9.16 -10.31
CA LEU A 196 7.43 -9.73 -9.46
C LEU A 196 7.85 -11.11 -8.95
N MET A 197 8.37 -11.98 -9.82
CA MET A 197 8.91 -13.29 -9.46
C MET A 197 10.08 -13.17 -8.48
N MET A 198 11.05 -12.29 -8.78
CA MET A 198 12.20 -12.05 -7.92
C MET A 198 11.78 -11.60 -6.52
N LYS A 199 10.81 -10.69 -6.43
CA LYS A 199 10.26 -10.24 -5.15
C LYS A 199 9.63 -11.40 -4.38
N ARG A 200 8.81 -12.23 -5.04
CA ARG A 200 8.16 -13.40 -4.42
C ARG A 200 9.20 -14.38 -3.89
N LEU A 201 10.24 -14.67 -4.68
CA LEU A 201 11.32 -15.57 -4.28
C LEU A 201 12.14 -15.00 -3.13
N ASP A 202 12.54 -13.73 -3.20
CA ASP A 202 13.27 -13.07 -2.12
C ASP A 202 12.43 -13.07 -0.84
N PHE A 203 11.12 -12.81 -0.92
CA PHE A 203 10.23 -12.89 0.22
C PHE A 203 10.07 -14.34 0.74
N HIS A 204 9.99 -15.34 -0.13
CA HIS A 204 9.87 -16.75 0.25
C HIS A 204 11.15 -17.27 0.92
N LYS A 205 12.33 -16.89 0.43
CA LYS A 205 13.65 -17.17 1.04
C LYS A 205 13.77 -16.66 2.48
N LEU A 206 12.97 -15.66 2.85
CA LEU A 206 12.95 -15.17 4.23
C LEU A 206 12.27 -16.15 5.20
N TYR A 207 11.53 -17.16 4.73
CA TYR A 207 10.75 -18.05 5.60
C TYR A 207 10.91 -19.55 5.28
N HIS A 208 11.66 -19.90 4.24
CA HIS A 208 11.75 -21.26 3.72
C HIS A 208 13.19 -21.65 3.36
N THR A 209 13.48 -22.96 3.38
CA THR A 209 14.75 -23.56 2.95
C THR A 209 15.00 -23.40 1.44
N ASP A 210 16.24 -23.58 0.99
CA ASP A 210 16.58 -23.45 -0.44
C ASP A 210 15.86 -24.48 -1.32
N GLU A 211 15.60 -25.69 -0.81
CA GLU A 211 14.80 -26.72 -1.49
C GLU A 211 13.33 -26.29 -1.63
N GLU A 212 12.71 -25.82 -0.55
CA GLU A 212 11.32 -25.30 -0.57
C GLU A 212 11.17 -24.06 -1.46
N VAL A 213 12.19 -23.20 -1.52
CA VAL A 213 12.22 -22.03 -2.42
C VAL A 213 12.32 -22.47 -3.89
N SER A 214 13.11 -23.50 -4.18
CA SER A 214 13.24 -24.06 -5.53
C SER A 214 11.92 -24.67 -6.00
N GLU A 215 11.26 -25.45 -5.13
CA GLU A 215 9.93 -26.01 -5.39
C GLU A 215 8.87 -24.92 -5.58
N PHE A 216 8.86 -23.91 -4.71
CA PHE A 216 7.98 -22.75 -4.85
C PHE A 216 8.23 -22.01 -6.17
N SER A 217 9.49 -21.80 -6.56
CA SER A 217 9.85 -21.16 -7.83
C SER A 217 9.35 -21.95 -9.04
N ALA A 218 9.40 -23.27 -9.00
CA ALA A 218 8.95 -24.13 -10.10
C ALA A 218 7.41 -24.17 -10.22
N ALA A 219 6.69 -24.04 -9.11
CA ALA A 219 5.23 -24.09 -9.06
C ALA A 219 4.55 -22.73 -9.20
N THR A 220 5.28 -21.62 -8.97
CA THR A 220 4.71 -20.28 -8.91
C THR A 220 4.53 -19.67 -10.29
N THR A 221 3.33 -19.15 -10.55
CA THR A 221 3.10 -18.24 -11.69
C THR A 221 3.18 -16.79 -11.23
N ASN A 222 3.43 -15.86 -12.15
CA ASN A 222 3.49 -14.44 -11.80
C ASN A 222 2.14 -13.90 -11.27
N TYR A 223 1.02 -14.47 -11.73
CA TYR A 223 -0.32 -13.95 -11.49
C TYR A 223 -1.30 -15.07 -11.16
N ASP A 224 -1.71 -15.16 -9.89
CA ASP A 224 -2.53 -16.26 -9.38
C ASP A 224 -4.02 -15.89 -9.16
N ASP A 225 -4.38 -14.61 -9.09
CA ASP A 225 -5.74 -14.13 -8.78
C ASP A 225 -6.42 -13.46 -9.99
N LEU A 226 -6.46 -14.11 -11.16
CA LEU A 226 -7.02 -13.50 -12.38
C LEU A 226 -8.57 -13.42 -12.39
N GLY A 227 -9.25 -14.07 -11.44
CA GLY A 227 -10.68 -14.34 -11.54
C GLY A 227 -11.62 -13.16 -11.25
N ASN A 228 -11.10 -12.01 -10.79
CA ASN A 228 -11.88 -10.85 -10.36
C ASN A 228 -11.28 -9.52 -10.81
N LEU A 229 -10.73 -9.49 -12.02
CA LEU A 229 -10.14 -8.29 -12.59
C LEU A 229 -11.18 -7.47 -13.33
N LYS A 230 -11.08 -6.15 -13.20
CA LYS A 230 -11.83 -5.17 -13.99
C LYS A 230 -10.89 -4.24 -14.72
N LYS A 231 -11.30 -3.85 -15.94
CA LYS A 231 -10.62 -2.81 -16.68
C LYS A 231 -10.80 -1.46 -15.98
N PHE A 232 -9.69 -0.77 -15.78
CA PHE A 232 -9.64 0.60 -15.31
C PHE A 232 -10.00 1.54 -16.46
N SER A 233 -10.86 2.52 -16.18
CA SER A 233 -11.42 3.44 -17.19
C SER A 233 -11.26 4.91 -16.78
N ASP A 234 -10.61 5.15 -15.66
CA ASP A 234 -10.36 6.47 -15.08
C ASP A 234 -8.87 6.81 -15.29
N THR A 235 -8.40 7.93 -14.73
CA THR A 235 -7.01 8.37 -14.88
C THR A 235 -6.11 7.90 -13.75
N HIS A 236 -4.85 7.61 -14.07
CA HIS A 236 -3.80 7.48 -13.06
C HIS A 236 -3.40 8.87 -12.54
N PRO A 237 -2.86 8.97 -11.31
CA PRO A 237 -2.32 10.21 -10.79
C PRO A 237 -1.23 10.75 -11.72
N ALA A 238 -1.13 12.07 -11.90
CA ALA A 238 -0.13 12.67 -12.80
C ALA A 238 1.32 12.23 -12.48
N VAL A 239 1.65 12.03 -11.20
CA VAL A 239 2.98 11.53 -10.77
C VAL A 239 3.30 10.13 -11.30
N MET A 240 2.29 9.34 -11.71
CA MET A 240 2.46 7.99 -12.25
C MET A 240 2.57 7.95 -13.78
N GLU A 241 2.37 9.06 -14.49
CA GLU A 241 2.29 9.12 -15.96
C GLU A 241 3.51 8.44 -16.62
N GLU A 242 4.73 8.85 -16.24
CA GLU A 242 5.98 8.27 -16.78
C GLU A 242 6.04 6.75 -16.59
N ARG A 243 5.62 6.23 -15.42
CA ARG A 243 5.65 4.78 -15.16
C ARG A 243 4.62 4.01 -15.97
N VAL A 244 3.44 4.59 -16.13
CA VAL A 244 2.37 4.00 -16.94
C VAL A 244 2.81 3.94 -18.40
N GLU A 245 3.46 4.99 -18.91
CA GLU A 245 4.00 5.03 -20.28
C GLU A 245 5.18 4.07 -20.48
N MET A 246 6.04 3.89 -19.47
CA MET A 246 7.16 2.95 -19.50
C MET A 246 6.72 1.47 -19.40
N CYS A 247 5.46 1.19 -19.10
CA CYS A 247 4.93 -0.17 -19.02
C CYS A 247 5.01 -0.86 -20.38
N ASN A 248 5.92 -1.82 -20.51
CA ASN A 248 6.22 -2.50 -21.78
C ASN A 248 6.03 -4.01 -21.72
N TRP A 249 5.54 -4.55 -20.60
CA TRP A 249 5.26 -5.98 -20.48
C TRP A 249 3.81 -6.28 -20.85
N ASP A 250 3.61 -7.42 -21.49
CA ASP A 250 2.27 -7.91 -21.83
C ASP A 250 1.63 -8.60 -20.62
N PHE A 251 0.35 -8.34 -20.42
CA PHE A 251 -0.45 -8.95 -19.36
C PHE A 251 -1.86 -9.24 -19.85
N ASP A 252 -2.16 -10.53 -20.03
CA ASP A 252 -3.51 -11.00 -20.33
C ASP A 252 -4.31 -11.18 -19.03
N ALA A 253 -5.21 -10.22 -18.77
CA ALA A 253 -6.13 -10.27 -17.63
C ALA A 253 -7.24 -11.33 -17.77
N LYS A 254 -7.33 -12.01 -18.92
CA LYS A 254 -8.31 -13.07 -19.23
C LYS A 254 -9.74 -12.66 -18.93
N LEU A 255 -10.08 -11.39 -19.19
CA LEU A 255 -11.40 -10.83 -18.88
C LEU A 255 -12.54 -11.63 -19.54
N ASN A 256 -12.30 -12.18 -20.74
CA ASN A 256 -13.28 -12.98 -21.47
C ASN A 256 -13.50 -14.37 -20.88
N GLU A 257 -12.56 -14.88 -20.07
CA GLU A 257 -12.68 -16.16 -19.36
C GLU A 257 -13.39 -15.99 -18.00
N GLN A 258 -13.57 -14.74 -17.53
CA GLN A 258 -14.20 -14.47 -16.24
C GLN A 258 -15.72 -14.58 -16.30
N ASN A 259 -16.31 -15.00 -15.17
CA ASN A 259 -17.76 -14.97 -15.01
C ASN A 259 -18.31 -13.54 -15.12
N PRO A 260 -19.53 -13.35 -15.65
CA PRO A 260 -20.24 -12.08 -15.60
C PRO A 260 -20.22 -11.44 -14.21
N ASP A 261 -20.14 -10.11 -14.16
CA ASP A 261 -19.98 -9.33 -12.91
C ASP A 261 -20.97 -9.73 -11.81
N TRP A 262 -22.23 -9.95 -12.15
CA TRP A 262 -23.27 -10.34 -11.21
C TRP A 262 -23.07 -11.76 -10.65
N ILE A 263 -22.67 -12.73 -11.48
CA ILE A 263 -22.34 -14.10 -11.03
C ILE A 263 -21.16 -14.04 -10.08
N ARG A 264 -20.13 -13.26 -10.44
CA ARG A 264 -18.92 -13.14 -9.66
C ARG A 264 -19.19 -12.50 -8.30
N LYS A 265 -20.02 -11.47 -8.22
CA LYS A 265 -20.50 -10.88 -6.96
C LYS A 265 -21.26 -11.88 -6.09
N ILE A 266 -22.12 -12.72 -6.69
CA ILE A 266 -22.83 -13.80 -5.96
C ILE A 266 -21.83 -14.84 -5.43
N LEU A 267 -20.89 -15.29 -6.25
CA LEU A 267 -19.86 -16.26 -5.85
C LEU A 267 -18.98 -15.71 -4.74
N ILE A 268 -18.53 -14.45 -4.88
CA ILE A 268 -17.82 -13.74 -3.83
C ILE A 268 -18.69 -13.79 -2.60
N PHE A 269 -19.95 -13.35 -2.63
CA PHE A 269 -20.88 -13.31 -1.48
C PHE A 269 -21.14 -14.67 -0.81
N LEU A 270 -21.21 -15.77 -1.56
CA LEU A 270 -21.46 -17.12 -1.05
C LEU A 270 -20.20 -17.85 -0.55
N TYR A 271 -19.00 -17.33 -0.84
CA TYR A 271 -17.72 -18.01 -0.59
C TYR A 271 -17.54 -18.63 0.82
N PRO A 272 -17.84 -17.97 1.96
CA PRO A 272 -17.75 -18.53 3.31
C PRO A 272 -18.59 -19.77 3.51
N VAL A 273 -19.79 -19.80 2.92
CA VAL A 273 -20.70 -20.94 3.01
C VAL A 273 -20.13 -22.11 2.21
N ILE A 274 -19.69 -21.85 0.97
CA ILE A 274 -19.07 -22.85 0.10
C ILE A 274 -17.81 -23.44 0.76
N LYS A 275 -16.96 -22.60 1.34
CA LYS A 275 -15.73 -23.01 2.03
C LYS A 275 -16.01 -23.90 3.24
N ARG A 276 -17.04 -23.57 4.05
CA ARG A 276 -17.47 -24.40 5.18
C ARG A 276 -18.00 -25.76 4.73
N LEU A 277 -18.83 -25.80 3.68
CA LEU A 277 -19.37 -27.06 3.13
C LEU A 277 -18.27 -27.98 2.58
N LYS A 278 -17.24 -27.42 1.92
CA LYS A 278 -16.09 -28.21 1.43
C LYS A 278 -15.24 -28.81 2.55
N LYS A 279 -15.19 -28.18 3.73
CA LYS A 279 -14.44 -28.71 4.89
C LYS A 279 -15.19 -29.83 5.63
N LEU A 280 -16.49 -29.98 5.38
CA LEU A 280 -17.35 -31.02 5.95
C LEU A 280 -17.44 -32.28 5.06
N ARG A 281 -16.88 -32.23 3.86
CA ARG A 281 -16.69 -33.38 2.96
C ARG A 281 -15.26 -33.89 3.10
#